data_AF-A0A6H9YXJ6-F1
#
_entry.id   AF-A0A6H9YXJ6-F1
#
_cell.length_a   1.000
_cell.length_b   1.000
_cell.length_c   1.000
_cell.angle_alpha   90.00
_cell.angle_beta   90.00
_cell.angle_gamma   90.00
#
_symmetry.space_group_name_H-M   'P 1'
#
loop_
_entity.id
_entity.type
_entity.pdbx_description
1 polymer ?
#
loop_
_entity_poly.entity_id
_entity_poly.type
_entity_poly.pdbx_seq_one_letter_code
_entity_poly.pdbx_strand_id
1 'polypeptide(L)'
;MSTHQTNLFNNVWCIDSTWRLVIESHMSAQQSDWIEMNRTALVLAPTGLLQELPFSPQDQTSDQVIHEINAAIGCTVSAVVRLTDTLEMWLDEEGIRRQPVNVYATLLARRYGFVHQDYRGVALLATVDPHGVPLGLEPSQTAALRSQLLSLPVIPPIHSPS
;
A
#
# COMPACT_ATOMS: atom_id res chain seq x y z
N MET A 1 -21.84 7.65 -36.67
CA MET A 1 -20.59 7.89 -35.92
C MET A 1 -20.74 9.20 -35.18
N SER A 2 -20.94 9.13 -33.86
CA SER A 2 -20.82 10.29 -32.98
C SER A 2 -20.28 9.76 -31.66
N THR A 3 -19.01 10.06 -31.39
CA THR A 3 -18.30 9.58 -30.21
C THR A 3 -18.64 10.51 -29.06
N HIS A 4 -19.46 10.05 -28.11
CA HIS A 4 -19.66 10.75 -26.84
C HIS A 4 -18.37 10.61 -26.02
N GLN A 5 -17.59 11.69 -25.94
CA GLN A 5 -16.56 11.85 -24.92
C GLN A 5 -17.25 12.30 -23.64
N THR A 6 -17.39 11.40 -22.68
CA THR A 6 -17.89 11.71 -21.34
C THR A 6 -16.78 12.45 -20.58
N ASN A 7 -17.00 13.73 -20.27
CA ASN A 7 -16.09 14.50 -19.43
C ASN A 7 -16.08 13.90 -18.01
N LEU A 8 -14.93 13.40 -17.56
CA LEU A 8 -14.71 12.76 -16.25
C LEU A 8 -14.43 13.77 -15.12
N PHE A 9 -14.81 15.04 -15.27
CA PHE A 9 -14.52 16.08 -14.27
C PHE A 9 -15.72 17.02 -14.10
N ASN A 10 -16.60 16.70 -13.15
CA ASN A 10 -17.60 17.65 -12.66
C ASN A 10 -16.99 18.43 -11.48
N ASN A 11 -16.17 19.42 -11.78
CA ASN A 11 -15.74 20.39 -10.76
C ASN A 11 -16.88 21.39 -10.55
N VAL A 12 -17.48 21.41 -9.37
CA VAL A 12 -18.41 22.46 -8.96
C VAL A 12 -17.58 23.59 -8.37
N TRP A 13 -17.63 24.76 -9.00
CA TRP A 13 -16.95 25.96 -8.52
C TRP A 13 -17.92 26.75 -7.65
N CYS A 14 -17.72 26.68 -6.33
CA CYS A 14 -18.47 27.49 -5.37
C CYS A 14 -17.56 28.59 -4.83
N ILE A 15 -18.11 29.80 -4.72
CA ILE A 15 -17.47 30.91 -4.01
C ILE A 15 -18.14 30.96 -2.63
N ASP A 16 -17.36 30.74 -1.57
CA ASP A 16 -17.89 30.86 -0.20
C ASP A 16 -18.05 32.34 0.21
N SER A 17 -18.64 32.58 1.39
CA SER A 17 -18.84 33.93 1.94
C SER A 17 -17.54 34.71 2.20
N THR A 18 -16.37 34.09 2.00
CA THR A 18 -15.04 34.69 2.14
C THR A 18 -14.33 34.91 0.79
N TRP A 19 -15.03 34.73 -0.34
CA TRP A 19 -14.48 34.88 -1.68
C TRP A 19 -13.32 33.91 -1.98
N ARG A 20 -13.31 32.73 -1.34
CA ARG A 20 -12.37 31.67 -1.67
C ARG A 20 -12.96 30.74 -2.71
N LEU A 21 -12.15 30.41 -3.70
CA LEU A 21 -12.46 29.40 -4.69
C LEU A 21 -12.33 28.03 -4.00
N VAL A 22 -13.45 27.40 -3.68
CA VAL A 22 -13.47 26.05 -3.11
C VAL A 22 -13.77 25.08 -4.25
N ILE A 23 -12.82 24.19 -4.53
CA ILE A 23 -13.03 23.08 -5.46
C ILE A 23 -13.69 21.95 -4.67
N GLU A 24 -15.00 21.79 -4.82
CA GLU A 24 -15.68 20.58 -4.34
C GLU A 24 -15.63 19.53 -5.44
N SER A 25 -14.69 18.61 -5.31
CA SER A 25 -14.57 17.45 -6.19
C SER A 25 -15.64 16.43 -5.83
N HIS A 26 -16.80 16.48 -6.49
CA HIS A 26 -17.77 15.38 -6.45
C HIS A 26 -17.32 14.29 -7.42
N MET A 27 -16.77 13.20 -6.89
CA MET A 27 -16.45 12.01 -7.68
C MET A 27 -17.74 11.34 -8.16
N SER A 28 -17.82 11.05 -9.46
CA SER A 28 -18.95 10.29 -10.00
C SER A 28 -18.84 8.81 -9.60
N ALA A 29 -19.98 8.13 -9.39
CA ALA A 29 -20.02 6.72 -9.01
C ALA A 29 -19.19 5.83 -9.97
N GLN A 30 -19.25 6.11 -11.26
CA GLN A 30 -18.51 5.37 -12.27
C GLN A 30 -16.98 5.51 -12.07
N GLN A 31 -16.49 6.69 -11.65
CA GLN A 31 -15.08 6.93 -11.40
C GLN A 31 -14.60 6.35 -10.06
N SER A 32 -15.46 6.28 -9.05
CA SER A 32 -15.21 5.52 -7.83
C SER A 32 -15.05 4.03 -8.13
N ASP A 33 -15.91 3.46 -8.99
CA ASP A 33 -15.81 2.06 -9.42
C ASP A 33 -14.48 1.78 -10.15
N TRP A 34 -14.05 2.66 -11.07
CA TRP A 34 -12.77 2.51 -11.78
C TRP A 34 -11.55 2.58 -10.85
N ILE A 35 -11.61 3.43 -9.83
CA ILE A 35 -10.53 3.59 -8.86
C ILE A 35 -10.46 2.37 -7.94
N GLU A 36 -11.61 1.88 -7.46
CA GLU A 36 -11.68 0.68 -6.63
C GLU A 36 -11.27 -0.59 -7.40
N MET A 37 -11.54 -0.66 -8.71
CA MET A 37 -11.12 -1.77 -9.58
C MET A 37 -9.60 -1.81 -9.85
N ASN A 38 -8.84 -0.76 -9.52
CA ASN A 38 -7.40 -0.68 -9.82
C ASN A 38 -6.52 -0.55 -8.57
N ARG A 39 -7.04 -0.98 -7.42
CA ARG A 39 -6.28 -1.00 -6.17
C ARG A 39 -5.30 -2.16 -6.13
N THR A 40 -4.09 -1.89 -5.66
CA THR A 40 -3.01 -2.87 -5.60
C THR A 40 -2.38 -2.96 -4.22
N ALA A 41 -1.95 -4.14 -3.83
CA ALA A 41 -1.00 -4.31 -2.74
C ALA A 41 0.42 -4.27 -3.32
N LEU A 42 1.37 -3.75 -2.54
CA LEU A 42 2.79 -3.79 -2.90
C LEU A 42 3.49 -4.89 -2.11
N VAL A 43 4.01 -5.90 -2.81
CA VAL A 43 4.78 -7.00 -2.23
C VAL A 43 6.27 -6.74 -2.41
N LEU A 44 6.97 -6.62 -1.30
CA LEU A 44 8.39 -6.30 -1.21
C LEU A 44 9.16 -7.50 -0.68
N ALA A 45 9.90 -8.17 -1.55
CA ALA A 45 10.75 -9.29 -1.18
C ALA A 45 12.05 -8.83 -0.49
N PRO A 46 12.70 -9.68 0.32
CA PRO A 46 14.01 -9.40 0.91
C PRO A 46 15.11 -9.05 -0.11
N THR A 47 14.96 -9.52 -1.36
CA THR A 47 15.88 -9.23 -2.46
C THR A 47 15.75 -7.80 -3.00
N GLY A 48 14.74 -7.04 -2.57
CA GLY A 48 14.38 -5.74 -3.12
C GLY A 48 13.45 -5.81 -4.33
N LEU A 49 13.04 -7.00 -4.76
CA LEU A 49 12.00 -7.15 -5.78
C LEU A 49 10.69 -6.57 -5.22
N LEU A 50 10.13 -5.63 -5.96
CA LEU A 50 8.84 -5.00 -5.67
C LEU A 50 7.83 -5.41 -6.74
N GLN A 51 6.73 -6.02 -6.32
CA GLN A 51 5.65 -6.46 -7.18
C GLN A 51 4.34 -5.80 -6.77
N GLU A 52 3.53 -5.40 -7.75
CA GLU A 52 2.15 -4.99 -7.50
C GLU A 52 1.25 -6.21 -7.69
N LEU A 53 0.33 -6.43 -6.75
CA LEU A 53 -0.70 -7.45 -6.85
C LEU A 53 -2.07 -6.77 -6.87
N PRO A 54 -2.98 -7.14 -7.79
CA PRO A 54 -4.38 -6.75 -7.68
C PRO A 54 -4.90 -7.12 -6.30
N PHE A 55 -5.48 -6.15 -5.60
CA PHE A 55 -5.96 -6.35 -4.24
C PHE A 55 -7.18 -5.46 -4.02
N SER A 56 -8.35 -6.01 -4.39
CA SER A 56 -9.63 -5.35 -4.21
C SER A 56 -10.55 -6.28 -3.42
N PRO A 57 -10.61 -6.12 -2.09
CA PRO A 57 -11.39 -7.00 -1.21
C PRO A 57 -12.89 -6.67 -1.23
N GLN A 58 -13.41 -6.07 -2.31
CA GLN A 58 -14.85 -5.81 -2.45
C GLN A 58 -15.63 -7.12 -2.20
N ASP A 59 -16.66 -7.03 -1.37
CA ASP A 59 -17.53 -8.14 -0.96
C ASP A 59 -16.85 -9.29 -0.20
N GLN A 60 -15.58 -9.13 0.22
CA GLN A 60 -14.88 -10.12 1.03
C GLN A 60 -15.11 -9.94 2.54
N THR A 61 -15.15 -11.04 3.27
CA THR A 61 -15.08 -11.01 4.73
C THR A 61 -13.64 -10.75 5.19
N SER A 62 -13.44 -10.23 6.40
CA SER A 62 -12.10 -10.00 6.95
C SER A 62 -11.22 -11.25 6.92
N ASP A 63 -11.78 -12.44 7.14
CA ASP A 63 -11.05 -13.71 7.09
C ASP A 63 -10.54 -14.05 5.68
N GLN A 64 -11.32 -13.72 4.64
CA GLN A 64 -10.91 -13.92 3.25
C GLN A 64 -9.78 -12.95 2.87
N VAL A 65 -9.89 -11.69 3.28
CA VAL A 65 -8.83 -10.68 3.06
C VAL A 65 -7.53 -11.09 3.74
N ILE A 66 -7.60 -11.55 5.00
CA ILE A 66 -6.43 -12.04 5.73
C ILE A 66 -5.85 -13.28 5.04
N HIS A 67 -6.69 -14.19 4.54
CA HIS A 67 -6.23 -15.36 3.81
C HIS A 67 -5.47 -14.97 2.53
N GLU A 68 -5.95 -13.98 1.78
CA GLU A 68 -5.25 -13.46 0.59
C GLU A 68 -3.92 -12.79 0.95
N ILE A 69 -3.86 -12.00 2.02
CA ILE A 69 -2.60 -11.40 2.52
C ILE A 69 -1.61 -12.51 2.88
N ASN A 70 -2.06 -13.52 3.63
CA ASN A 70 -1.23 -14.65 4.03
C ASN A 70 -0.70 -15.41 2.81
N ALA A 71 -1.54 -15.62 1.80
CA ALA A 71 -1.14 -16.27 0.54
C ALA A 71 -0.12 -15.42 -0.23
N ALA A 72 -0.29 -14.10 -0.31
CA ALA A 72 0.62 -13.19 -0.98
C ALA A 72 2.00 -13.10 -0.30
N ILE A 73 2.03 -13.19 1.03
CA ILE A 73 3.28 -13.24 1.82
C ILE A 73 3.90 -14.66 1.78
N GLY A 74 3.08 -15.69 1.61
CA GLY A 74 3.49 -17.09 1.70
C GLY A 74 3.58 -17.60 3.14
N CYS A 75 2.72 -17.11 4.04
CA CYS A 75 2.68 -17.50 5.45
C CYS A 75 1.33 -18.09 5.86
N THR A 76 1.25 -18.61 7.09
CA THR A 76 -0.01 -19.09 7.70
C THR A 76 -0.65 -18.01 8.57
N VAL A 77 0.16 -17.24 9.28
CA VAL A 77 -0.28 -16.17 10.17
C VAL A 77 0.56 -14.94 9.88
N SER A 78 -0.12 -13.81 9.65
CA SER A 78 0.52 -12.53 9.43
C SER A 78 0.42 -11.64 10.66
N ALA A 79 1.43 -10.81 10.84
CA ALA A 79 1.45 -9.71 11.79
C ALA A 79 1.40 -8.39 11.02
N VAL A 80 0.73 -7.39 11.60
CA VAL A 80 0.58 -6.06 11.02
C VAL A 80 1.40 -5.03 11.77
N VAL A 81 2.09 -4.18 11.02
CA VAL A 81 2.76 -2.97 11.51
C VAL A 81 2.05 -1.78 10.87
N ARG A 82 1.33 -1.01 11.69
CA ARG A 82 0.67 0.21 11.23
C ARG A 82 1.67 1.35 11.11
N LEU A 83 2.18 1.57 9.89
CA LEU A 83 3.17 2.61 9.61
C LEU A 83 2.57 4.01 9.75
N THR A 84 1.31 4.18 9.37
CA THR A 84 0.47 5.37 9.59
C THR A 84 -0.98 4.95 9.79
N ASP A 85 -1.88 5.91 10.00
CA ASP A 85 -3.33 5.65 10.08
C ASP A 85 -3.92 5.07 8.78
N THR A 86 -3.22 5.22 7.64
CA THR A 86 -3.69 4.77 6.33
C THR A 86 -2.68 3.89 5.61
N LEU A 87 -1.66 3.37 6.30
CA LEU A 87 -0.62 2.52 5.69
C LEU A 87 -0.21 1.43 6.65
N GLU A 88 -0.39 0.20 6.21
CA GLU A 88 -0.04 -0.99 6.96
C GLU A 88 1.02 -1.79 6.21
N MET A 89 1.92 -2.41 6.99
CA MET A 89 2.91 -3.35 6.51
C MET A 89 2.67 -4.71 7.17
N TRP A 90 2.29 -5.67 6.36
CA TRP A 90 1.96 -7.04 6.74
C TRP A 90 3.15 -7.95 6.49
N LEU A 91 3.42 -8.85 7.44
CA LEU A 91 4.60 -9.71 7.48
C LEU A 91 4.23 -11.09 8.00
N ASP A 92 5.02 -12.12 7.71
CA ASP A 92 4.94 -13.40 8.41
C ASP A 92 5.28 -13.22 9.89
N GLU A 93 4.34 -13.51 10.79
CA GLU A 93 4.54 -13.37 12.25
C GLU A 93 5.75 -14.18 12.72
N GLU A 94 5.92 -15.38 12.17
CA GLU A 94 7.04 -16.26 12.51
C GLU A 94 8.31 -15.97 11.69
N GLY A 95 8.21 -15.07 10.73
CA GLY A 95 9.29 -14.68 9.84
C GLY A 95 10.48 -14.07 10.59
N ILE A 96 10.22 -13.41 11.72
CA ILE A 96 11.27 -12.79 12.54
C ILE A 96 12.35 -13.77 13.01
N ARG A 97 12.03 -15.07 13.12
CA ARG A 97 12.97 -16.11 13.56
C ARG A 97 13.61 -16.89 12.42
N ARG A 98 12.96 -16.93 11.25
CA ARG A 98 13.27 -17.93 10.19
C ARG A 98 13.65 -17.32 8.85
N GLN A 99 13.25 -16.09 8.58
CA GLN A 99 13.39 -15.47 7.27
C GLN A 99 14.57 -14.48 7.21
N PRO A 100 15.16 -14.25 6.02
CA PRO A 100 16.22 -13.26 5.86
C PRO A 100 15.70 -11.84 6.16
N VAL A 101 16.61 -10.94 6.58
CA VAL A 101 16.27 -9.53 6.77
C VAL A 101 15.81 -8.91 5.46
N ASN A 102 14.66 -8.26 5.49
CA ASN A 102 14.19 -7.41 4.42
C ASN A 102 14.64 -5.99 4.71
N VAL A 103 15.83 -5.64 4.20
CA VAL A 103 16.47 -4.35 4.42
C VAL A 103 15.58 -3.20 3.94
N TYR A 104 14.88 -3.38 2.82
CA TYR A 104 14.00 -2.36 2.26
C TYR A 104 12.77 -2.12 3.12
N ALA A 105 12.08 -3.18 3.58
CA ALA A 105 10.97 -3.07 4.51
C ALA A 105 11.42 -2.44 5.84
N THR A 106 12.61 -2.80 6.31
CA THR A 106 13.22 -2.24 7.52
C THR A 106 13.50 -0.75 7.39
N LEU A 107 14.15 -0.32 6.31
CA LEU A 107 14.43 1.09 6.08
C LEU A 107 13.15 1.90 5.85
N LEU A 108 12.15 1.34 5.17
CA LEU A 108 10.84 1.95 5.03
C LEU A 108 10.20 2.17 6.40
N ALA A 109 10.12 1.14 7.23
CA ALA A 109 9.53 1.23 8.56
C ALA A 109 10.27 2.25 9.46
N ARG A 110 11.60 2.30 9.38
CA ARG A 110 12.43 3.30 10.08
C ARG A 110 12.10 4.73 9.66
N ARG A 111 11.73 4.98 8.39
CA ARG A 111 11.25 6.32 7.95
C ARG A 111 9.96 6.76 8.65
N TYR A 112 9.14 5.80 9.07
CA TYR A 112 7.93 6.04 9.86
C TYR A 112 8.18 5.95 11.38
N GLY A 113 9.44 5.93 11.84
CA GLY A 113 9.79 5.92 13.26
C GLY A 113 9.90 4.52 13.90
N PHE A 114 9.67 3.45 13.15
CA PHE A 114 9.79 2.08 13.65
C PHE A 114 11.26 1.61 13.59
N VAL A 115 12.01 1.88 14.67
CA VAL A 115 13.46 1.64 14.74
C VAL A 115 13.88 0.50 15.67
N HIS A 116 12.92 -0.15 16.35
CA HIS A 116 13.21 -1.08 17.44
C HIS A 116 13.65 -2.48 16.98
N GLN A 117 13.41 -2.84 15.72
CA GLN A 117 13.78 -4.14 15.17
C GLN A 117 14.00 -4.11 13.66
N ASP A 118 14.64 -5.15 13.15
CA ASP A 118 14.68 -5.42 11.71
C ASP A 118 13.47 -6.28 11.31
N TYR A 119 12.89 -5.97 10.15
CA TYR A 119 11.80 -6.74 9.57
C TYR A 119 12.35 -7.80 8.61
N ARG A 120 11.77 -8.99 8.65
CA ARG A 120 12.27 -10.18 7.95
C ARG A 120 11.19 -10.75 7.05
N GLY A 121 11.64 -11.34 5.94
CA GLY A 121 10.74 -11.97 4.99
C GLY A 121 10.06 -11.05 4.00
N VAL A 122 9.10 -11.62 3.27
CA VAL A 122 8.26 -10.85 2.36
C VAL A 122 7.37 -9.89 3.16
N ALA A 123 7.33 -8.63 2.75
CA ALA A 123 6.46 -7.62 3.32
C ALA A 123 5.39 -7.24 2.29
N LEU A 124 4.12 -7.13 2.72
CA LEU A 124 3.03 -6.63 1.91
C LEU A 124 2.58 -5.28 2.45
N LEU A 125 2.51 -4.26 1.59
CA LEU A 125 2.01 -2.92 1.93
C LEU A 125 0.59 -2.77 1.38
N ALA A 126 -0.31 -2.35 2.26
CA ALA A 126 -1.73 -2.13 1.97
C ALA A 126 -2.21 -0.86 2.71
N THR A 127 -3.33 -0.30 2.28
CA THR A 127 -4.04 0.72 3.06
C THR A 127 -5.05 0.02 3.97
N VAL A 128 -5.66 0.79 4.86
CA VAL A 128 -6.76 0.34 5.70
C VAL A 128 -7.93 1.31 5.53
N ASP A 129 -9.16 0.79 5.61
CA ASP A 129 -10.37 1.60 5.62
C ASP A 129 -10.62 2.22 7.01
N PRO A 130 -11.59 3.13 7.16
CA PRO A 130 -11.92 3.72 8.47
C PRO A 130 -12.40 2.72 9.53
N HIS A 131 -12.76 1.50 9.14
CA HIS A 131 -13.19 0.42 10.02
C HIS A 131 -12.05 -0.54 10.41
N GLY A 132 -10.85 -0.34 9.89
CA GLY A 132 -9.70 -1.21 10.16
C GLY A 132 -9.59 -2.40 9.22
N VAL A 133 -10.35 -2.43 8.11
CA VAL A 133 -10.29 -3.50 7.11
C VAL A 133 -9.18 -3.20 6.10
N PRO A 134 -8.26 -4.15 5.84
CA PRO A 134 -7.21 -3.96 4.85
C PRO A 134 -7.80 -3.77 3.45
N LEU A 135 -7.27 -2.81 2.69
CA LEU A 135 -7.64 -2.52 1.31
C LEU A 135 -6.38 -2.38 0.45
N GLY A 136 -6.52 -2.55 -0.87
CA GLY A 136 -5.45 -2.18 -1.79
C GLY A 136 -5.19 -0.68 -1.79
N LEU A 137 -3.94 -0.33 -2.05
CA LEU A 137 -3.46 1.03 -2.19
C LEU A 137 -4.08 1.68 -3.44
N GLU A 138 -4.38 2.96 -3.29
CA GLU A 138 -4.71 3.83 -4.41
C GLU A 138 -3.51 3.99 -5.36
N PRO A 139 -3.71 4.22 -6.68
CA PRO A 139 -2.60 4.38 -7.62
C PRO A 139 -1.59 5.48 -7.20
N SER A 140 -2.08 6.55 -6.57
CA SER A 140 -1.24 7.63 -6.04
C SER A 140 -0.40 7.19 -4.83
N GLN A 141 -0.96 6.38 -3.93
CA GLN A 141 -0.25 5.79 -2.79
C GLN A 141 0.83 4.81 -3.29
N THR A 142 0.48 3.95 -4.26
CA THR A 142 1.42 3.03 -4.90
C THR A 142 2.59 3.78 -5.52
N ALA A 143 2.34 4.82 -6.31
CA ALA A 143 3.38 5.64 -6.92
C ALA A 143 4.29 6.32 -5.86
N ALA A 144 3.70 6.86 -4.80
CA ALA A 144 4.43 7.50 -3.72
C ALA A 144 5.34 6.50 -2.97
N LEU A 145 4.82 5.32 -2.62
CA LEU A 145 5.58 4.26 -1.95
C LEU A 145 6.71 3.72 -2.82
N ARG A 146 6.47 3.52 -4.12
CA ARG A 146 7.52 3.13 -5.08
C ARG A 146 8.64 4.17 -5.12
N SER A 147 8.30 5.45 -5.20
CA SER A 147 9.29 6.53 -5.17
C SER A 147 10.10 6.52 -3.87
N GLN A 148 9.44 6.32 -2.72
CA GLN A 148 10.13 6.18 -1.44
C GLN A 148 11.09 5.00 -1.42
N LEU A 149 10.66 3.82 -1.86
CA LEU A 149 11.47 2.59 -1.90
C LEU A 149 12.68 2.74 -2.84
N LEU A 150 12.51 3.38 -3.99
CA LEU A 150 13.59 3.65 -4.94
C LEU A 150 14.61 4.69 -4.43
N SER A 151 14.17 5.58 -3.52
CA SER A 151 15.06 6.54 -2.85
C SER A 151 15.81 5.97 -1.65
N LEU A 152 15.57 4.71 -1.27
CA LEU A 152 16.29 4.09 -0.17
C LEU A 152 17.76 3.86 -0.58
N PRO A 153 18.72 4.06 0.34
CA PRO A 153 20.11 3.78 0.04
C PRO A 153 20.26 2.30 -0.33
N VAL A 154 20.93 2.05 -1.46
CA VAL A 154 21.38 0.70 -1.80
C VAL A 154 22.48 0.35 -0.80
N ILE A 155 22.15 -0.50 0.18
CA ILE A 155 23.15 -1.04 1.09
C ILE A 155 23.79 -2.23 0.36
N PRO A 156 25.06 -2.15 -0.08
CA PRO A 156 25.71 -3.31 -0.67
C PRO A 156 25.79 -4.44 0.38
N PRO A 157 25.69 -5.72 -0.03
CA PRO A 157 25.86 -6.82 0.89
C PRO A 157 27.22 -6.68 1.57
N ILE A 158 27.23 -6.72 2.90
CA ILE A 158 28.46 -6.72 3.68
C ILE A 158 29.13 -8.07 3.40
N HIS A 159 30.13 -8.08 2.52
CA HIS A 159 31.02 -9.21 2.41
C HIS A 159 31.74 -9.38 3.75
N SER A 160 31.42 -10.44 4.49
CA SER A 160 32.26 -10.86 5.61
C SER A 160 33.67 -11.11 5.08
N PRO A 161 34.72 -10.48 5.65
CA PRO A 161 36.08 -10.88 5.31
C PRO A 161 36.27 -12.34 5.69
N SER A 162 36.87 -13.08 4.76
CA SER A 162 37.19 -14.51 4.86
C SER A 162 38.14 -14.82 6.02
#